data_AF-A0A920LKC5-F1
#
_entry.id   AF-A0A920LKC5-F1
#
_cell.length_a   1.000
_cell.length_b   1.000
_cell.length_c   1.000
_cell.angle_alpha   90.00
_cell.angle_beta   90.00
_cell.angle_gamma   90.00
#
_symmetry.space_group_name_H-M   'P 1'
#
loop_
_entity.id
_entity.type
_entity.pdbx_description
1 polymer ?
#
loop_
_entity_poly.entity_id
_entity_poly.type
_entity_poly.pdbx_seq_one_letter_code
_entity_poly.pdbx_strand_id
1 'polypeptide(L)'
;MCNIIIIFLLIPNIILSQELYSVDSLRLQESEDCLLLDDKKVRKKFNKAESIVIKGRKDIKRLYEAMDLVNKLASSLHKSVLKTEIYWLREKYFDAMEQGLRVIKNCPDEFPNVYYFLGAYFFYSKRLCFISQLFAKKY
;
A
#
# COMPACT_ATOMS: atom_id res chain seq x y z
N MET A 1 -1.29 8.54 -25.81
CA MET A 1 -2.57 9.24 -25.54
C MET A 1 -3.55 8.22 -24.96
N CYS A 2 -3.80 8.19 -23.64
CA CYS A 2 -4.85 7.35 -23.06
C CYS A 2 -6.20 7.96 -23.50
N ASN A 3 -6.82 7.41 -24.54
CA ASN A 3 -8.18 7.77 -24.92
C ASN A 3 -9.15 7.23 -23.87
N ILE A 4 -9.82 8.15 -23.18
CA ILE A 4 -10.95 7.84 -22.30
C ILE A 4 -12.11 7.44 -23.21
N ILE A 5 -12.35 6.15 -23.33
CA ILE A 5 -13.56 5.60 -23.93
C ILE A 5 -14.48 5.17 -22.79
N ILE A 6 -15.45 6.02 -22.46
CA ILE A 6 -16.61 5.65 -21.66
C ILE A 6 -17.59 4.98 -22.62
N ILE A 7 -17.58 3.65 -22.68
CA ILE A 7 -18.68 2.88 -23.29
C ILE A 7 -19.66 2.54 -22.18
N PHE A 8 -20.79 3.24 -22.20
CA PHE A 8 -22.00 2.87 -21.50
C PHE A 8 -22.81 1.91 -22.39
N LEU A 9 -23.35 0.86 -21.76
CA LEU A 9 -24.40 -0.07 -22.20
C LEU A 9 -23.99 -1.32 -23.02
N LEU A 10 -24.15 -2.49 -22.39
CA LEU A 10 -25.16 -3.54 -22.72
C LEU A 10 -24.69 -4.96 -22.33
N ILE A 11 -24.69 -5.31 -21.04
CA ILE A 11 -24.93 -6.69 -20.56
C ILE A 11 -25.62 -6.61 -19.19
N PRO A 12 -26.83 -7.15 -18.99
CA PRO A 12 -27.41 -7.34 -17.67
C PRO A 12 -26.79 -8.61 -17.04
N ASN A 13 -26.44 -8.58 -15.76
CA ASN A 13 -25.98 -9.71 -14.92
C ASN A 13 -24.48 -9.89 -14.66
N ILE A 14 -23.76 -8.81 -14.37
CA ILE A 14 -22.69 -8.90 -13.37
C ILE A 14 -22.85 -7.71 -12.43
N ILE A 15 -23.19 -8.00 -11.17
CA ILE A 15 -23.13 -7.05 -10.05
C ILE A 15 -21.65 -6.73 -9.85
N LEU A 16 -21.12 -5.81 -10.67
CA LEU A 16 -19.82 -5.19 -10.43
C LEU A 16 -20.10 -3.94 -9.62
N SER A 17 -19.83 -4.06 -8.32
CA SER A 17 -19.96 -3.01 -7.32
C SER A 17 -19.46 -1.69 -7.86
N GLN A 18 -20.41 -0.79 -7.97
CA GLN A 18 -20.26 0.64 -7.94
C GLN A 18 -19.54 1.01 -6.63
N GLU A 19 -18.20 1.07 -6.64
CA GLU A 19 -17.44 1.98 -5.78
C GLU A 19 -16.31 2.58 -6.61
N LEU A 20 -16.73 3.49 -7.49
CA LEU A 20 -15.93 4.61 -7.94
C LEU A 20 -15.62 5.45 -6.69
N TYR A 21 -14.62 5.06 -5.89
CA TYR A 21 -14.13 5.95 -4.85
C TYR A 21 -13.53 7.18 -5.52
N SER A 22 -14.31 8.25 -5.51
CA SER A 22 -13.77 9.61 -5.53
C SER A 22 -12.66 9.66 -4.48
N VAL A 23 -11.48 10.10 -4.88
CA VAL A 23 -10.29 10.22 -4.03
C VAL A 23 -10.45 11.32 -2.96
N ASP A 24 -11.64 11.91 -2.85
CA ASP A 24 -11.93 13.12 -2.08
C ASP A 24 -12.61 12.90 -0.70
N SER A 25 -12.84 11.66 -0.25
CA SER A 25 -13.57 11.42 1.03
C SER A 25 -12.78 10.79 2.17
N LEU A 26 -11.46 10.62 2.07
CA LEU A 26 -10.64 10.25 3.23
C LEU A 26 -10.28 11.50 4.03
N ARG A 27 -11.08 11.74 5.07
CA ARG A 27 -10.89 12.71 6.16
C ARG A 27 -9.42 13.06 6.37
N LEU A 28 -9.14 14.36 6.42
CA LEU A 28 -7.96 14.99 7.03
C LEU A 28 -7.55 14.22 8.29
N GLN A 29 -6.58 13.33 8.15
CA GLN A 29 -5.77 12.88 9.28
C GLN A 29 -4.43 13.57 9.10
N GLU A 30 -4.04 14.20 10.20
CA GLU A 30 -2.88 15.05 10.42
C GLU A 30 -1.68 14.59 9.59
N SER A 31 -0.91 15.56 9.09
CA SER A 31 0.41 15.34 8.52
C SER A 31 1.25 14.54 9.52
N GLU A 32 1.22 13.22 9.40
CA GLU A 32 2.19 12.35 10.05
C GLU A 32 3.52 12.77 9.44
N ASP A 33 4.34 13.44 10.23
CA ASP A 33 5.67 13.79 9.80
C ASP A 33 6.33 12.52 9.29
N CYS A 34 6.84 12.60 8.07
CA CYS A 34 7.75 11.59 7.51
C CYS A 34 9.02 11.42 8.36
N LEU A 35 9.15 12.20 9.44
CA LEU A 35 10.19 12.09 10.44
C LEU A 35 10.55 10.63 10.69
N LEU A 36 11.80 10.38 10.30
CA LEU A 36 12.55 9.16 10.50
C LEU A 36 12.34 8.66 11.93
N LEU A 37 12.55 7.36 12.12
CA LEU A 37 12.57 6.72 13.45
C LEU A 37 13.72 7.29 14.29
N ASP A 38 13.60 8.54 14.75
CA ASP A 38 14.63 9.28 15.49
C ASP A 38 14.77 8.72 16.89
N ASP A 39 13.67 8.22 17.45
CA ASP A 39 13.72 7.36 18.62
C ASP A 39 14.31 5.99 18.25
N LYS A 40 15.54 5.76 18.72
CA LYS A 40 16.28 4.50 18.63
C LYS A 40 15.45 3.29 19.07
N LYS A 41 14.55 3.45 20.05
CA LYS A 41 13.67 2.39 20.54
C LYS A 41 12.59 2.03 19.52
N VAL A 42 11.99 3.03 18.87
CA VAL A 42 10.99 2.80 17.81
C VAL A 42 11.68 2.17 16.60
N ARG A 43 12.87 2.65 16.23
CA ARG A 43 13.70 2.06 15.17
C ARG A 43 13.99 0.59 15.41
N LYS A 44 14.41 0.23 16.62
CA LYS A 44 14.69 -1.16 16.98
C LYS A 44 13.46 -2.06 16.87
N LYS A 45 12.27 -1.56 17.25
CA LYS A 45 11.02 -2.32 17.10
C LYS A 45 10.65 -2.51 15.64
N PHE A 46 10.78 -1.46 14.82
CA PHE A 46 10.53 -1.52 13.39
C PHE A 46 11.44 -2.56 12.71
N ASN A 47 12.76 -2.43 12.88
CA ASN A 47 13.74 -3.35 12.29
C ASN A 47 13.51 -4.80 12.74
N LYS A 48 13.06 -5.00 13.98
CA LYS A 48 12.68 -6.33 14.48
C LYS A 48 11.47 -6.89 13.72
N ALA A 49 10.42 -6.08 13.54
CA ALA A 49 9.23 -6.49 12.80
C ALA A 49 9.58 -6.77 11.33
N GLU A 50 10.31 -5.87 10.68
CA GLU A 50 10.81 -6.02 9.31
C GLU A 50 11.63 -7.31 9.12
N SER A 51 12.56 -7.60 10.03
CA SER A 51 13.34 -8.84 9.96
C SER A 51 12.47 -10.10 9.98
N ILE A 52 11.36 -10.08 10.73
CA ILE A 52 10.42 -11.21 10.79
C ILE A 52 9.58 -11.29 9.51
N VAL A 53 9.16 -10.15 8.94
CA VAL A 53 8.49 -10.10 7.63
C VAL A 53 9.37 -10.71 6.54
N ILE A 54 10.63 -10.30 6.46
CA ILE A 54 11.61 -10.81 5.48
C ILE A 54 11.80 -12.33 5.65
N LYS A 55 11.93 -12.81 6.89
CA LYS A 55 12.04 -14.25 7.19
C LYS A 55 10.75 -15.01 6.93
N GLY A 56 9.60 -14.35 7.00
CA GLY A 56 8.27 -14.90 6.76
C GLY A 56 7.91 -15.11 5.29
N ARG A 57 8.74 -14.63 4.34
CA ARG A 57 8.52 -14.83 2.90
C ARG A 57 8.35 -16.29 2.46
N LYS A 58 8.87 -17.25 3.24
CA LYS A 58 8.77 -18.70 2.97
C LYS A 58 7.75 -19.42 3.85
N ASP A 59 7.18 -18.75 4.85
CA ASP A 59 6.30 -19.36 5.86
C ASP A 59 5.18 -18.39 6.25
N ILE A 60 3.97 -18.71 5.78
CA ILE A 60 2.75 -17.94 6.06
C ILE A 60 2.48 -17.81 7.56
N LYS A 61 2.83 -18.80 8.40
CA LYS A 61 2.59 -18.71 9.85
C LYS A 61 3.38 -17.55 10.47
N ARG A 62 4.63 -17.38 10.04
CA ARG A 62 5.47 -16.26 10.48
C ARG A 62 4.95 -14.90 10.04
N LEU A 63 4.20 -14.84 8.93
CA LEU A 63 3.55 -13.59 8.52
C LEU A 63 2.42 -13.17 9.47
N TYR A 64 1.73 -14.11 10.12
CA TYR A 64 0.76 -13.78 11.16
C TYR A 64 1.44 -13.23 12.41
N GLU A 65 2.53 -13.87 12.86
CA GLU A 65 3.35 -13.35 13.97
C GLU A 65 3.93 -11.96 13.65
N ALA A 66 4.38 -11.77 12.40
CA ALA A 66 4.83 -10.47 11.92
C ALA A 66 3.72 -9.42 12.00
N MET A 67 2.50 -9.76 11.58
CA MET A 67 1.35 -8.86 11.64
C MET A 67 1.03 -8.42 13.07
N ASP A 68 1.10 -9.33 14.04
CA ASP A 68 0.88 -8.99 15.46
C ASP A 68 1.94 -8.02 16.00
N LEU A 69 3.19 -8.17 15.57
CA LEU A 69 4.27 -7.25 15.93
C LEU A 69 4.12 -5.89 15.25
N VAL A 70 3.74 -5.89 13.97
CA VAL A 70 3.48 -4.66 13.22
C VAL A 70 2.34 -3.88 13.88
N ASN A 71 1.24 -4.53 14.26
CA ASN A 71 0.12 -3.86 14.93
C ASN A 71 0.51 -3.16 16.25
N LYS A 72 1.57 -3.65 16.92
CA LYS A 72 2.13 -3.07 18.16
C LYS A 72 3.09 -1.90 17.94
N LEU A 73 3.41 -1.54 16.69
CA LEU A 73 4.21 -0.35 16.42
C LEU A 73 3.47 0.93 16.86
N ALA A 74 4.19 2.03 17.07
CA ALA A 74 3.56 3.29 17.46
C ALA A 74 3.08 4.07 16.23
N SER A 75 3.98 4.30 15.26
CA SER A 75 3.70 5.05 14.04
C SER A 75 2.73 4.32 13.11
N SER A 76 1.72 5.03 12.60
CA SER A 76 0.76 4.49 11.65
C SER A 76 1.40 4.31 10.27
N LEU A 77 2.20 5.29 9.82
CA LEU A 77 2.98 5.19 8.58
C LEU A 77 3.83 3.91 8.53
N HIS A 78 4.65 3.67 9.55
CA HIS A 78 5.52 2.49 9.62
C HIS A 78 4.73 1.17 9.67
N LYS A 79 3.52 1.18 10.25
CA LYS A 79 2.61 0.03 10.17
C LYS A 79 2.18 -0.20 8.74
N SER A 80 1.74 0.83 8.04
CA SER A 80 1.26 0.73 6.67
C SER A 80 2.35 0.20 5.74
N VAL A 81 3.61 0.64 5.89
CA VAL A 81 4.77 0.12 5.14
C VAL A 81 4.90 -1.40 5.28
N LEU A 82 4.99 -1.91 6.51
CA LEU A 82 5.17 -3.35 6.74
C LEU A 82 3.91 -4.15 6.43
N LYS A 83 2.72 -3.56 6.60
CA LYS A 83 1.45 -4.18 6.20
C LYS A 83 1.37 -4.36 4.69
N THR A 84 1.84 -3.40 3.89
CA THR A 84 1.91 -3.55 2.43
C THR A 84 2.68 -4.81 2.05
N GLU A 85 3.87 -5.01 2.61
CA GLU A 85 4.67 -6.20 2.31
C GLU A 85 4.01 -7.49 2.83
N ILE A 86 3.48 -7.49 4.06
CA ILE A 86 2.80 -8.68 4.59
C ILE A 86 1.59 -9.07 3.76
N TYR A 87 0.74 -8.11 3.38
CA TYR A 87 -0.42 -8.37 2.55
C TYR A 87 -0.02 -8.86 1.15
N TRP A 88 1.05 -8.29 0.58
CA TRP A 88 1.60 -8.74 -0.69
C TRP A 88 2.03 -10.21 -0.63
N LEU A 89 2.80 -10.58 0.40
CA LEU A 89 3.27 -11.95 0.61
C LEU A 89 2.16 -12.95 0.93
N ARG A 90 1.00 -12.46 1.39
CA ARG A 90 -0.20 -13.26 1.64
C ARG A 90 -1.17 -13.27 0.45
N GLU A 91 -0.76 -12.74 -0.70
CA GLU A 91 -1.56 -12.63 -1.91
C GLU A 91 -2.84 -11.79 -1.73
N LYS A 92 -2.87 -10.93 -0.70
CA LYS A 92 -3.95 -9.98 -0.44
C LYS A 92 -3.64 -8.66 -1.13
N TYR A 93 -3.59 -8.69 -2.46
CA TYR A 93 -3.03 -7.60 -3.24
C TYR A 93 -3.80 -6.27 -3.12
N PHE A 94 -5.13 -6.32 -2.95
CA PHE A 94 -5.94 -5.11 -2.74
C PHE A 94 -5.61 -4.44 -1.40
N ASP A 95 -5.53 -5.21 -0.32
CA ASP A 95 -5.14 -4.70 1.00
C ASP A 95 -3.70 -4.13 0.96
N ALA A 96 -2.80 -4.81 0.23
CA ALA A 96 -1.43 -4.34 0.04
C ALA A 96 -1.40 -2.99 -0.68
N MET A 97 -2.21 -2.85 -1.74
CA MET A 97 -2.36 -1.60 -2.50
C MET A 97 -2.90 -0.48 -1.61
N GLU A 98 -3.98 -0.72 -0.86
CA GLU A 98 -4.61 0.28 -0.01
C GLU A 98 -3.61 0.85 1.01
N GLN A 99 -2.86 -0.03 1.67
CA GLN A 99 -1.81 0.38 2.61
C GLN A 99 -0.66 1.13 1.90
N GLY A 100 -0.27 0.66 0.70
CA GLY A 100 0.82 1.29 -0.05
C GLY A 100 0.46 2.70 -0.52
N LEU A 101 -0.78 2.93 -0.94
CA LEU A 101 -1.27 4.25 -1.30
C LEU A 101 -1.28 5.21 -0.10
N ARG A 102 -1.61 4.73 1.11
CA ARG A 102 -1.50 5.55 2.33
C ARG A 102 -0.06 5.99 2.59
N VAL A 103 0.90 5.09 2.41
CA VAL A 103 2.33 5.41 2.59
C VAL A 103 2.77 6.48 1.60
N ILE A 104 2.49 6.30 0.30
CA ILE A 104 2.95 7.26 -0.72
C ILE A 104 2.23 8.60 -0.63
N LYS A 105 0.96 8.60 -0.22
CA LYS A 105 0.20 9.84 0.02
C LYS A 105 0.86 10.70 1.10
N ASN A 106 1.38 10.06 2.15
CA ASN A 106 2.00 10.77 3.28
C ASN A 106 3.48 11.05 3.00
N CYS A 107 4.25 10.04 2.61
CA CYS A 107 5.71 10.08 2.47
C CYS A 107 6.15 9.42 1.16
N PRO A 108 6.06 10.16 0.04
CA PRO A 108 6.31 9.61 -1.29
C PRO A 108 7.77 9.27 -1.56
N ASP A 109 8.74 9.76 -0.79
CA ASP A 109 10.17 9.59 -1.11
C ASP A 109 10.90 8.59 -0.21
N GLU A 110 10.32 8.19 0.91
CA GLU A 110 11.03 7.40 1.92
C GLU A 110 11.01 5.89 1.69
N PHE A 111 9.96 5.37 1.05
CA PHE A 111 9.70 3.93 0.97
C PHE A 111 9.65 3.42 -0.48
N PRO A 112 10.80 3.30 -1.18
CA PRO A 112 10.83 2.89 -2.59
C PRO A 112 10.24 1.50 -2.84
N ASN A 113 10.33 0.59 -1.85
CA ASN A 113 9.75 -0.75 -1.95
C ASN A 113 8.22 -0.73 -2.14
N VAL A 114 7.52 0.30 -1.62
CA VAL A 114 6.07 0.42 -1.77
C VAL A 114 5.69 0.69 -3.23
N TYR A 115 6.48 1.48 -3.95
CA TYR A 115 6.29 1.70 -5.39
C TYR A 115 6.44 0.41 -6.19
N TYR A 116 7.37 -0.47 -5.80
CA TYR A 116 7.52 -1.77 -6.44
C TYR A 116 6.22 -2.60 -6.32
N PHE A 117 5.64 -2.69 -5.13
CA PHE A 117 4.39 -3.45 -4.92
C PHE A 117 3.20 -2.84 -5.68
N LEU A 118 3.06 -1.51 -5.65
CA LEU A 118 2.00 -0.84 -6.40
C LEU A 118 2.17 -1.00 -7.91
N GLY A 119 3.39 -0.82 -8.41
CA GLY A 119 3.71 -1.02 -9.82
C GLY A 119 3.36 -2.44 -10.28
N ALA A 120 3.73 -3.45 -9.49
CA ALA A 120 3.37 -4.83 -9.75
C ALA A 120 1.84 -5.03 -9.74
N TYR A 121 1.11 -4.51 -8.74
CA TYR A 121 -0.35 -4.59 -8.70
C TYR A 121 -1.02 -4.01 -9.96
N PHE A 122 -0.64 -2.81 -10.35
CA PHE A 122 -1.23 -2.12 -11.50
C PHE A 122 -0.86 -2.79 -12.83
N PHE A 123 0.33 -3.39 -12.92
CA PHE A 123 0.71 -4.23 -14.04
C PHE A 123 -0.17 -5.47 -14.15
N TYR A 124 -0.31 -6.24 -13.06
CA TYR A 124 -1.13 -7.46 -13.04
C TYR A 124 -2.62 -7.18 -13.26
N SER A 125 -3.14 -6.08 -12.73
CA SER A 125 -4.53 -5.67 -12.92
C SER A 125 -4.80 -5.04 -14.30
N LYS A 126 -3.80 -4.99 -15.20
CA LYS A 126 -3.85 -4.31 -16.52
C LYS A 126 -4.27 -2.83 -16.41
N ARG A 127 -4.11 -2.21 -15.25
CA ARG A 127 -4.43 -0.79 -14.97
C ARG A 127 -3.17 0.07 -15.07
N LEU A 128 -2.40 -0.12 -16.14
CA LEU A 128 -1.13 0.59 -16.40
C LEU A 128 -1.27 2.13 -16.46
N CYS A 129 -2.42 2.66 -16.90
CA CYS A 129 -2.62 4.12 -17.02
C CYS A 129 -2.71 4.83 -15.64
N PHE A 130 -2.90 4.12 -14.52
CA PHE A 130 -2.90 4.73 -13.17
C PHE A 130 -1.48 4.97 -12.65
N ILE A 131 -0.52 4.09 -13.00
CA ILE A 131 0.90 4.25 -12.64
C ILE A 131 1.46 5.54 -13.24
N SER A 132 1.19 5.79 -14.53
CA SER A 132 1.68 6.98 -15.21
C SER A 132 1.13 8.27 -14.60
N GLN A 133 -0.12 8.30 -14.12
CA GLN A 133 -0.68 9.45 -13.40
C GLN A 133 -0.03 9.66 -12.02
N LEU A 134 0.30 8.58 -11.32
CA LEU A 134 0.95 8.64 -10.01
C LEU A 134 2.37 9.21 -10.12
N PHE A 135 3.11 8.81 -11.16
CA PHE A 135 4.44 9.37 -11.46
C PHE A 135 4.38 10.76 -12.11
N ALA A 136 3.35 11.05 -12.91
CA ALA A 136 3.19 12.37 -13.55
C ALA A 136 2.80 13.48 -12.56
N LYS A 137 2.23 13.17 -11.39
CA LYS A 137 2.05 14.17 -10.33
C LYS A 137 3.34 14.56 -9.60
N LYS A 138 4.44 13.81 -9.83
CA LYS A 138 5.75 14.03 -9.20
C LYS A 138 6.67 14.95 -10.02
N TYR A 139 6.29 15.29 -11.27
CA TYR A 139 7.06 16.13 -12.18
C TYR A 139 6.20 17.21 -12.82
#